data_AF-A0A9N9E801-F1
#
_entry.id   AF-A0A9N9E801-F1
#
_cell.length_a   1.000
_cell.length_b   1.000
_cell.length_c   1.000
_cell.angle_alpha   90.00
_cell.angle_beta   90.00
_cell.angle_gamma   90.00
#
_symmetry.space_group_name_H-M   'P 1'
#
loop_
_entity.id
_entity.type
_entity.pdbx_description
1 polymer ?
#
loop_
_entity_poly.entity_id
_entity_poly.type
_entity_poly.pdbx_seq_one_letter_code
_entity_poly.pdbx_strand_id
1 'polypeptide(L)'
;DATVATGEVRELLLESLGQLAREPTFMVDLWVNYDCDVDCSNLFEDVVAFLSRNSFPNPTLYSASNSHLLCLDALLMYVNHMVDRLQTEKNHKAASNSGLSWKELSASDYSLGLRPSVYPSPVELLERRKWKQILLEGAAKFNETPKAGLEFLEANGVIYDDPSVNRETSLASFLKSTPRLNKTVLGDFLSKPSNIEVLKAFVRLFDFKGKRIDEAMREMLESFRLPGEAQQIERIMETFATAYFASGP
;
A
#
# COMPACT_ATOMS: atom_id res chain seq x y z
N ASP A 1 -9.61 -8.01 -19.50
CA ASP A 1 -8.66 -8.50 -20.52
C ASP A 1 -7.39 -7.66 -20.54
N ALA A 2 -6.37 -8.09 -19.80
CA ALA A 2 -5.02 -7.59 -20.00
C ALA A 2 -4.40 -8.43 -21.11
N THR A 3 -4.05 -7.81 -22.24
CA THR A 3 -3.26 -8.47 -23.28
C THR A 3 -1.91 -8.84 -22.70
N VAL A 4 -1.69 -10.14 -22.47
CA VAL A 4 -0.40 -10.66 -22.01
C VAL A 4 0.63 -10.35 -23.10
N ALA A 5 1.70 -9.64 -22.74
CA ALA A 5 2.79 -9.38 -23.67
C ALA A 5 3.36 -10.72 -24.19
N THR A 6 3.42 -10.89 -25.52
CA THR A 6 3.90 -12.10 -26.18
C THR A 6 5.17 -11.82 -26.98
N GLY A 7 5.96 -12.88 -27.21
CA GLY A 7 7.13 -12.84 -28.10
C GLY A 7 8.13 -11.72 -27.75
N GLU A 8 8.46 -10.92 -28.76
CA GLU A 8 9.47 -9.85 -28.72
C GLU A 8 9.17 -8.77 -27.66
N VAL A 9 7.90 -8.40 -27.47
CA VAL A 9 7.53 -7.38 -26.48
C VAL A 9 7.85 -7.86 -25.07
N ARG A 10 7.61 -9.13 -24.78
CA ARG A 10 7.96 -9.73 -23.49
C ARG A 10 9.47 -9.73 -23.28
N GLU A 11 10.24 -10.07 -24.31
CA GLU A 11 11.71 -10.08 -24.25
C GLU A 11 12.27 -8.68 -24.02
N LEU A 12 11.80 -7.67 -24.77
CA LEU A 12 12.17 -6.27 -24.59
C LEU A 12 11.87 -5.75 -23.18
N LEU A 13 10.72 -6.11 -22.62
CA LEU A 13 10.36 -5.72 -21.24
C LEU A 13 11.28 -6.40 -20.21
N LEU A 14 11.66 -7.66 -20.43
CA LEU A 14 12.61 -8.36 -19.56
C LEU A 14 14.02 -7.77 -19.66
N GLU A 15 14.47 -7.42 -20.86
CA GLU A 15 15.74 -6.72 -21.04
C GLU A 15 15.74 -5.37 -20.35
N SER A 16 14.64 -4.61 -20.47
CA SER A 16 14.46 -3.32 -19.79
C SER A 16 14.52 -3.50 -18.26
N LEU A 17 13.85 -4.51 -17.73
CA LEU A 17 13.93 -4.87 -16.32
C LEU A 17 15.36 -5.25 -15.90
N GLY A 18 16.07 -6.01 -16.75
CA GLY A 18 17.48 -6.33 -16.56
C GLY A 18 18.38 -5.09 -16.52
N GLN A 19 18.12 -4.09 -17.37
CA GLN A 19 18.85 -2.81 -17.33
C GLN A 19 18.59 -2.06 -16.02
N LEU A 20 17.35 -2.02 -15.54
CA LEU A 20 17.03 -1.42 -14.24
C LEU A 20 17.71 -2.16 -13.09
N ALA A 21 17.76 -3.49 -13.14
CA ALA A 21 18.38 -4.33 -12.13
C ALA A 21 19.91 -4.16 -12.03
N ARG A 22 20.57 -3.54 -13.02
CA ARG A 22 22.00 -3.18 -12.96
C ARG A 22 22.29 -2.03 -12.00
N GLU A 23 21.28 -1.23 -11.66
CA GLU A 23 21.44 -0.19 -10.66
C GLU A 23 21.52 -0.84 -9.27
N PRO A 24 22.62 -0.68 -8.51
CA PRO A 24 22.85 -1.43 -7.29
C PRO A 24 21.76 -1.30 -6.23
N THR A 25 21.06 -0.17 -6.20
CA THR A 25 19.99 0.11 -5.24
C THR A 25 18.61 -0.26 -5.75
N PHE A 26 18.41 -0.58 -7.03
CA PHE A 26 17.08 -0.72 -7.63
C PHE A 26 16.15 -1.66 -6.85
N MET A 27 16.60 -2.88 -6.56
CA MET A 27 15.81 -3.85 -5.81
C MET A 27 15.56 -3.43 -4.35
N VAL A 28 16.50 -2.70 -3.75
CA VAL A 28 16.35 -2.12 -2.40
C VAL A 28 15.31 -1.00 -2.44
N ASP A 29 15.36 -0.14 -3.44
CA ASP A 29 14.41 0.96 -3.66
C ASP A 29 12.99 0.43 -3.89
N LEU A 30 12.83 -0.68 -4.63
CA LEU A 30 11.54 -1.36 -4.75
C LEU A 30 11.03 -1.80 -3.37
N TRP A 31 11.87 -2.47 -2.58
CA TRP A 31 11.44 -2.97 -1.27
C TRP A 31 11.08 -1.84 -0.30
N VAL A 32 11.92 -0.80 -0.23
CA VAL A 32 11.72 0.33 0.69
C VAL A 32 10.49 1.17 0.31
N ASN A 33 10.29 1.46 -0.97
CA ASN A 33 9.24 2.37 -1.41
C ASN A 33 7.90 1.68 -1.69
N TYR A 34 7.89 0.35 -1.91
CA TYR A 34 6.67 -0.39 -2.24
C TYR A 34 6.32 -1.38 -1.13
N ASP A 35 7.21 -2.32 -0.82
CA ASP A 35 6.92 -3.41 0.13
C ASP A 35 6.83 -2.91 1.58
N CYS A 36 7.56 -1.85 1.93
CA CYS A 36 7.50 -1.19 3.24
C CYS A 36 6.50 -0.02 3.32
N ASP A 37 5.85 0.35 2.21
CA ASP A 37 4.80 1.38 2.19
C ASP A 37 3.41 0.74 2.21
N VAL A 38 2.55 1.22 3.10
CA VAL A 38 1.20 0.71 3.31
C VAL A 38 0.27 0.94 2.11
N ASP A 39 0.48 2.01 1.37
CA ASP A 39 -0.37 2.42 0.25
C ASP A 39 0.03 1.72 -1.06
N CYS A 40 1.20 1.09 -1.09
CA CYS A 40 1.74 0.43 -2.27
C CYS A 40 1.57 -1.11 -2.27
N SER A 41 1.71 -1.73 -3.44
CA SER A 41 1.82 -3.20 -3.59
C SER A 41 3.19 -3.72 -3.13
N ASN A 42 3.36 -5.03 -3.02
CA ASN A 42 4.66 -5.62 -2.70
C ASN A 42 5.45 -5.86 -4.00
N LEU A 43 5.80 -4.78 -4.69
CA LEU A 43 6.41 -4.83 -6.01
C LEU A 43 7.75 -5.57 -6.03
N PHE A 44 8.57 -5.47 -4.97
CA PHE A 44 9.81 -6.23 -4.89
C PHE A 44 9.53 -7.74 -4.79
N GLU A 45 8.65 -8.16 -3.88
CA GLU A 45 8.24 -9.57 -3.77
C GLU A 45 7.67 -10.11 -5.10
N ASP A 46 6.81 -9.34 -5.76
CA ASP A 46 6.19 -9.71 -7.03
C ASP A 46 7.24 -9.89 -8.14
N VAL A 47 8.20 -8.96 -8.25
CA VAL A 47 9.30 -9.02 -9.22
C VAL A 47 10.21 -10.22 -8.94
N VAL A 48 10.63 -10.44 -7.68
CA VAL A 48 11.48 -11.57 -7.31
C VAL A 48 10.76 -12.90 -7.58
N ALA A 49 9.48 -13.01 -7.22
CA ALA A 49 8.68 -14.20 -7.46
C ALA A 49 8.52 -14.47 -8.97
N PHE A 50 8.26 -13.43 -9.76
CA PHE A 50 8.17 -13.52 -11.21
C PHE A 50 9.49 -14.00 -11.83
N LEU A 51 10.61 -13.36 -11.51
CA LEU A 51 11.93 -13.74 -12.02
C LEU A 51 12.29 -15.17 -11.63
N SER A 52 12.04 -15.55 -10.36
CA SER A 52 12.37 -16.88 -9.84
C SER A 52 11.54 -17.99 -10.49
N ARG A 53 10.26 -17.73 -10.77
CA ARG A 53 9.39 -18.69 -11.47
C ARG A 53 9.78 -18.87 -12.94
N ASN A 54 10.37 -17.86 -13.57
CA ASN A 54 10.69 -17.85 -14.99
C ASN A 54 12.19 -18.09 -15.28
N SER A 55 13.03 -18.31 -14.28
CA SER A 55 14.47 -18.58 -14.45
C SER A 55 14.77 -20.01 -14.92
N PHE A 56 13.79 -20.91 -14.84
CA PHE A 56 13.92 -22.29 -15.31
C PHE A 56 13.50 -22.41 -16.79
N PRO A 57 14.29 -23.11 -17.63
CA PRO A 57 13.89 -23.37 -19.01
C PRO A 57 12.64 -24.26 -19.03
N ASN A 58 11.63 -23.89 -19.83
CA ASN A 58 10.43 -24.71 -19.98
C ASN A 58 10.71 -25.87 -20.96
N PRO A 59 10.71 -27.14 -20.52
CA PRO A 59 11.07 -28.27 -21.37
C PRO A 59 10.03 -28.58 -22.46
N THR A 60 8.81 -28.05 -22.36
CA THR A 60 7.72 -28.32 -23.30
C THR A 60 7.62 -27.31 -24.45
N LEU A 61 8.22 -26.13 -24.28
CA LEU A 61 8.37 -25.14 -25.35
C LEU A 61 9.86 -24.94 -25.57
N TYR A 62 10.41 -25.53 -26.64
CA TYR A 62 11.65 -25.06 -27.25
C TYR A 62 11.42 -23.64 -27.79
N SER A 63 11.30 -22.67 -26.89
CA SER A 63 11.26 -21.26 -27.23
C SER A 63 12.70 -20.83 -27.48
N ALA A 64 12.97 -20.28 -28.67
CA ALA A 64 14.25 -19.63 -28.98
C ALA A 64 14.52 -18.38 -28.11
N SER A 65 13.59 -17.99 -27.24
CA SER A 65 13.71 -16.83 -26.36
C SER A 65 14.70 -17.08 -25.23
N ASN A 66 15.63 -16.14 -25.01
CA ASN A 66 16.57 -16.16 -23.89
C ASN A 66 15.94 -15.64 -22.57
N SER A 67 14.62 -15.56 -22.51
CA SER A 67 13.85 -15.00 -21.38
C SER A 67 14.20 -15.60 -20.02
N HIS A 68 14.45 -16.91 -19.96
CA HIS A 68 14.86 -17.58 -18.72
C HIS A 68 16.26 -17.15 -18.25
N LEU A 69 17.20 -16.96 -19.19
CA LEU A 69 18.54 -16.44 -18.89
C LEU A 69 18.46 -14.99 -18.41
N LEU A 70 17.63 -14.15 -19.05
CA LEU A 70 17.41 -12.77 -18.60
C LEU A 70 16.84 -12.71 -17.18
N CYS A 71 15.90 -13.59 -16.85
CA CYS A 71 15.34 -13.67 -15.50
C CYS A 71 16.38 -14.11 -14.46
N LEU A 72 17.19 -15.11 -14.81
CA LEU A 72 18.28 -15.58 -13.95
C LEU A 72 19.36 -14.52 -13.77
N ASP A 73 19.75 -13.83 -14.84
CA ASP A 73 20.77 -12.77 -14.81
C ASP A 73 20.35 -11.62 -13.89
N ALA A 74 19.10 -11.16 -13.97
CA ALA A 74 18.58 -10.13 -13.07
C ALA A 74 18.62 -10.55 -11.58
N LEU A 75 18.31 -11.82 -11.28
CA LEU A 75 18.42 -12.36 -9.92
C LEU A 75 19.87 -12.43 -9.44
N LEU A 76 20.77 -12.92 -10.29
CA LEU A 76 22.20 -12.99 -9.98
C LEU A 76 22.80 -11.60 -9.79
N MET A 77 22.39 -10.62 -10.60
CA MET A 77 22.79 -9.22 -10.46
C MET A 77 22.40 -8.68 -9.09
N TYR A 78 21.16 -8.91 -8.66
CA TYR A 78 20.72 -8.53 -7.32
C TYR A 78 21.55 -9.18 -6.20
N VAL A 79 21.85 -10.48 -6.32
CA VAL A 79 22.71 -11.19 -5.35
C VAL A 79 24.12 -10.63 -5.34
N ASN A 80 24.70 -10.34 -6.50
CA ASN A 80 26.02 -9.72 -6.60
C ASN A 80 26.04 -8.35 -5.91
N HIS A 81 25.03 -7.50 -6.14
CA HIS A 81 24.93 -6.22 -5.44
C HIS A 81 24.79 -6.36 -3.91
N MET A 82 24.13 -7.42 -3.42
CA MET A 82 24.13 -7.72 -1.98
C MET A 82 25.54 -8.06 -1.47
N VAL A 83 26.30 -8.88 -2.22
CA VAL A 83 27.68 -9.23 -1.88
C VAL A 83 28.58 -7.99 -1.90
N ASP A 84 28.47 -7.15 -2.92
CA ASP A 84 29.26 -5.92 -3.06
C ASP A 84 29.02 -4.96 -1.89
N ARG A 85 27.76 -4.79 -1.45
CA ARG A 85 27.42 -3.96 -0.28
C ARG A 85 28.06 -4.48 1.00
N LEU A 86 28.01 -5.80 1.24
CA LEU A 86 28.64 -6.42 2.42
C LEU A 86 30.18 -6.28 2.41
N GLN A 87 30.79 -6.24 1.22
CA GLN A 87 32.22 -5.98 1.08
C GLN A 87 32.55 -4.49 1.23
N THR A 88 31.66 -3.60 0.80
CA THR A 88 31.82 -2.14 0.91
C THR A 88 31.66 -1.65 2.35
N GLU A 89 30.79 -2.27 3.16
CA GLU A 89 30.70 -1.98 4.60
C GLU A 89 32.02 -2.25 5.35
N LYS A 90 32.86 -3.16 4.84
CA LYS A 90 34.21 -3.41 5.39
C LYS A 90 35.24 -2.35 4.95
N ASN A 91 34.94 -1.56 3.93
CA ASN A 91 35.80 -0.54 3.32
C ASN A 91 35.06 0.81 3.27
N HIS A 92 34.93 1.51 4.39
CA HIS A 92 34.18 2.77 4.47
C HIS A 92 34.55 3.79 3.37
N LYS A 93 33.56 4.16 2.54
CA LYS A 93 33.11 5.53 2.17
C LYS A 93 32.45 5.52 0.78
N ALA A 94 31.13 5.34 0.74
CA ALA A 94 30.31 5.82 -0.37
C ALA A 94 28.99 6.34 0.24
N ALA A 95 29.01 7.58 0.72
CA ALA A 95 27.77 8.31 1.00
C ALA A 95 27.17 8.73 -0.34
N SER A 96 25.85 8.56 -0.51
CA SER A 96 25.16 8.94 -1.74
C SER A 96 25.10 10.48 -1.90
N ASN A 97 25.03 10.94 -3.15
CA ASN A 97 25.40 12.29 -3.59
C ASN A 97 24.36 13.41 -3.35
N SER A 98 23.23 13.19 -2.68
CA SER A 98 22.22 14.26 -2.49
C SER A 98 22.24 14.93 -1.12
N GLY A 99 22.58 14.20 -0.04
CA GLY A 99 22.44 14.70 1.34
C GLY A 99 21.00 14.93 1.82
N LEU A 100 19.98 14.60 1.01
CA LEU A 100 18.56 14.83 1.28
C LEU A 100 17.88 13.57 1.82
N SER A 101 16.86 13.76 2.66
CA SER A 101 15.98 12.72 3.19
C SER A 101 14.91 12.28 2.19
N TRP A 102 14.34 11.08 2.38
CA TRP A 102 13.21 10.56 1.60
C TRP A 102 12.01 11.53 1.54
N LYS A 103 11.80 12.33 2.59
CA LYS A 103 10.71 13.31 2.67
C LYS A 103 10.97 14.61 1.89
N GLU A 104 12.23 14.83 1.50
CA GLU A 104 12.68 16.06 0.85
C GLU A 104 12.88 15.87 -0.66
N LEU A 105 12.85 14.63 -1.14
CA LEU A 105 13.04 14.29 -2.55
C LEU A 105 11.71 14.31 -3.32
N SER A 106 11.74 14.97 -4.48
CA SER A 106 10.65 15.04 -5.44
C SER A 106 10.82 14.03 -6.57
N ALA A 107 9.76 13.79 -7.35
CA ALA A 107 9.81 12.91 -8.53
C ALA A 107 10.86 13.36 -9.57
N SER A 108 11.09 14.68 -9.70
CA SER A 108 12.15 15.22 -10.55
C SER A 108 13.54 14.87 -10.04
N ASP A 109 13.76 14.83 -8.73
CA ASP A 109 15.06 14.48 -8.15
C ASP A 109 15.42 13.02 -8.46
N TYR A 110 14.45 12.11 -8.35
CA TYR A 110 14.62 10.71 -8.75
C TYR A 110 14.93 10.56 -10.25
N SER A 111 14.28 11.37 -11.08
CA SER A 111 14.49 11.41 -12.55
C SER A 111 15.88 11.92 -12.92
N LEU A 112 16.50 12.73 -12.06
CA LEU A 112 17.89 13.21 -12.19
C LEU A 112 18.92 12.24 -11.59
N GLY A 113 18.49 11.06 -11.14
CA GLY A 113 19.36 10.07 -10.52
C GLY A 113 19.75 10.40 -9.08
N LEU A 114 19.12 11.41 -8.44
CA LEU A 114 19.33 11.66 -7.03
C LEU A 114 18.66 10.54 -6.21
N ARG A 115 19.37 10.10 -5.19
CA ARG A 115 18.91 9.13 -4.20
C ARG A 115 19.19 9.70 -2.81
N PRO A 116 18.37 9.40 -1.81
CA PRO A 116 18.58 9.92 -0.47
C PRO A 116 19.91 9.41 0.11
N SER A 117 20.53 10.20 0.97
CA SER A 117 21.84 9.87 1.55
C SER A 117 21.81 8.73 2.56
N VAL A 118 20.63 8.45 3.11
CA VAL A 118 20.42 7.47 4.18
C VAL A 118 19.08 6.76 3.98
N TYR A 119 19.09 5.44 3.91
CA TYR A 119 17.88 4.63 4.06
C TYR A 119 17.43 4.67 5.53
N PRO A 120 16.11 4.56 5.82
CA PRO A 120 15.67 4.29 7.18
C PRO A 120 16.35 3.03 7.71
N SER A 121 16.49 2.91 9.03
CA SER A 121 17.23 1.79 9.60
C SER A 121 16.58 0.45 9.21
N PRO A 122 17.36 -0.64 9.06
CA PRO A 122 16.79 -1.95 8.78
C PRO A 122 15.71 -2.38 9.79
N VAL A 123 15.87 -2.01 11.07
CA VAL A 123 14.90 -2.29 12.13
C VAL A 123 13.57 -1.60 11.83
N GLU A 124 13.62 -0.29 11.54
CA GLU A 124 12.44 0.50 11.21
C GLU A 124 11.73 -0.04 9.95
N LEU A 125 12.48 -0.39 8.91
CA LEU A 125 11.89 -0.92 7.67
C LEU A 125 11.22 -2.28 7.88
N LEU A 126 11.80 -3.15 8.71
CA LEU A 126 11.20 -4.42 9.10
C LEU A 126 9.92 -4.21 9.93
N GLU A 127 9.91 -3.22 10.83
CA GLU A 127 8.72 -2.84 11.59
C GLU A 127 7.61 -2.32 10.67
N ARG A 128 7.94 -1.42 9.72
CA ARG A 128 6.99 -0.92 8.71
C ARG A 128 6.40 -2.06 7.88
N ARG A 129 7.24 -2.99 7.40
CA ARG A 129 6.78 -4.16 6.63
C ARG A 129 5.89 -5.07 7.46
N LYS A 130 6.26 -5.35 8.71
CA LYS A 130 5.45 -6.16 9.63
C LYS A 130 4.10 -5.50 9.89
N TRP A 131 4.10 -4.19 10.16
CA TRP A 131 2.89 -3.41 10.35
C TRP A 131 1.97 -3.46 9.12
N LYS A 132 2.53 -3.24 7.93
CA LYS A 132 1.80 -3.38 6.66
C LYS A 132 1.17 -4.77 6.53
N GLN A 133 1.91 -5.85 6.80
CA GLN A 133 1.38 -7.21 6.70
C GLN A 133 0.18 -7.43 7.62
N ILE A 134 0.28 -7.03 8.89
CA ILE A 134 -0.82 -7.13 9.85
C ILE A 134 -2.03 -6.32 9.36
N LEU A 135 -1.81 -5.09 8.89
CA LEU A 135 -2.88 -4.24 8.41
C LEU A 135 -3.60 -4.84 7.19
N LEU A 136 -2.85 -5.35 6.21
CA LEU A 136 -3.39 -5.97 5.01
C LEU A 136 -4.15 -7.27 5.33
N GLU A 137 -3.65 -8.09 6.25
CA GLU A 137 -4.35 -9.29 6.72
C GLU A 137 -5.65 -8.92 7.45
N GLY A 138 -5.60 -7.91 8.32
CA GLY A 138 -6.78 -7.42 9.03
C GLY A 138 -7.84 -6.84 8.07
N ALA A 139 -7.42 -6.09 7.05
CA ALA A 139 -8.30 -5.59 6.00
C ALA A 139 -8.93 -6.73 5.17
N ALA A 140 -8.15 -7.75 4.81
CA ALA A 140 -8.66 -8.93 4.11
C ALA A 140 -9.72 -9.67 4.95
N LYS A 141 -9.44 -9.93 6.24
CA LYS A 141 -10.39 -10.53 7.17
C LYS A 141 -11.64 -9.65 7.36
N PHE A 142 -11.48 -8.32 7.42
CA PHE A 142 -12.62 -7.40 7.50
C PHE A 142 -13.51 -7.49 6.26
N ASN A 143 -12.90 -7.56 5.07
CA ASN A 143 -13.61 -7.67 3.80
C ASN A 143 -14.39 -8.99 3.69
N GLU A 144 -13.92 -10.08 4.31
CA GLU A 144 -14.65 -11.34 4.40
C GLU A 144 -15.73 -11.30 5.49
N THR A 145 -15.36 -10.87 6.70
CA THR A 145 -16.23 -10.79 7.87
C THR A 145 -15.75 -9.67 8.80
N PRO A 146 -16.46 -8.51 8.84
CA PRO A 146 -16.02 -7.35 9.62
C PRO A 146 -15.69 -7.66 11.07
N LYS A 147 -16.49 -8.51 11.73
CA LYS A 147 -16.25 -8.91 13.11
C LYS A 147 -14.89 -9.60 13.31
N ALA A 148 -14.56 -10.57 12.44
CA ALA A 148 -13.30 -11.30 12.51
C ALA A 148 -12.10 -10.39 12.19
N GLY A 149 -12.25 -9.46 11.23
CA GLY A 149 -11.25 -8.44 10.94
C GLY A 149 -10.96 -7.55 12.14
N LEU A 150 -12.00 -7.04 12.80
CA LEU A 150 -11.84 -6.17 13.98
C LEU A 150 -11.21 -6.91 15.17
N GLU A 151 -11.62 -8.15 15.45
CA GLU A 151 -11.01 -8.98 16.50
C GLU A 151 -9.52 -9.21 16.24
N PHE A 152 -9.14 -9.49 14.98
CA PHE A 152 -7.74 -9.65 14.59
C PHE A 152 -6.93 -8.35 14.73
N LEU A 153 -7.48 -7.22 14.28
CA LEU A 153 -6.83 -5.92 14.34
C LEU A 153 -6.62 -5.46 15.79
N GLU A 154 -7.62 -5.68 16.65
CA GLU A 154 -7.54 -5.38 18.09
C GLU A 154 -6.51 -6.27 18.78
N ALA A 155 -6.50 -7.58 18.50
CA ALA A 155 -5.53 -8.50 19.08
C ALA A 155 -4.07 -8.16 18.72
N ASN A 156 -3.84 -7.57 17.55
CA ASN A 156 -2.53 -7.11 17.10
C ASN A 156 -2.21 -5.65 17.50
N GLY A 157 -3.09 -4.98 18.26
CA GLY A 157 -2.88 -3.61 18.72
C GLY A 157 -2.89 -2.56 17.60
N VAL A 158 -3.58 -2.84 16.49
CA VAL A 158 -3.68 -1.91 15.35
C VAL A 158 -4.79 -0.88 15.56
N ILE A 159 -5.81 -1.23 16.35
CA ILE A 159 -6.91 -0.36 16.73
C ILE A 159 -7.00 -0.30 18.26
N TYR A 160 -7.52 0.81 18.79
CA TYR A 160 -7.67 1.04 20.24
C TYR A 160 -6.34 1.09 21.00
N ASP A 161 -5.28 1.55 20.34
CA ASP A 161 -3.95 1.76 20.90
C ASP A 161 -3.92 2.92 21.92
N ASP A 162 -4.72 3.96 21.70
CA ASP A 162 -4.83 5.12 22.58
C ASP A 162 -6.05 5.01 23.53
N PRO A 163 -5.85 4.81 24.85
CA PRO A 163 -6.93 4.72 25.83
C PRO A 163 -7.62 6.07 26.10
N SER A 164 -7.06 7.20 25.65
CA SER A 164 -7.68 8.52 25.80
C SER A 164 -8.74 8.80 24.74
N VAL A 165 -8.70 8.06 23.62
CA VAL A 165 -9.65 8.20 22.52
C VAL A 165 -10.78 7.20 22.72
N ASN A 166 -12.01 7.68 22.56
CA ASN A 166 -13.19 6.85 22.58
C ASN A 166 -13.10 5.74 21.50
N ARG A 167 -13.55 4.53 21.85
CA ARG A 167 -13.42 3.32 21.01
C ARG A 167 -14.03 3.54 19.62
N GLU A 168 -15.22 4.09 19.53
CA GLU A 168 -15.90 4.36 18.26
C GLU A 168 -15.13 5.36 17.38
N THR A 169 -14.47 6.33 18.00
CA THR A 169 -13.63 7.33 17.31
C THR A 169 -12.33 6.74 16.79
N SER A 170 -11.65 5.91 17.59
CA SER A 170 -10.45 5.18 17.15
C SER A 170 -10.78 4.26 15.98
N LEU A 171 -11.89 3.51 16.06
CA LEU A 171 -12.35 2.66 14.97
C LEU A 171 -12.71 3.46 13.72
N ALA A 172 -13.44 4.56 13.86
CA ALA A 172 -13.79 5.41 12.73
C ALA A 172 -12.55 5.96 11.99
N SER A 173 -11.56 6.44 12.74
CA SER A 173 -10.29 6.92 12.19
C SER A 173 -9.57 5.83 11.42
N PHE A 174 -9.48 4.63 12.00
CA PHE A 174 -8.92 3.46 11.36
C PHE A 174 -9.64 3.10 10.05
N LEU A 175 -10.98 3.01 10.07
CA LEU A 175 -11.77 2.65 8.89
C LEU A 175 -11.62 3.67 7.76
N LYS A 176 -11.36 4.94 8.08
CA LYS A 176 -11.13 6.00 7.10
C LYS A 176 -9.70 5.99 6.53
N SER A 177 -8.70 5.66 7.35
CA SER A 177 -7.29 5.69 6.95
C SER A 177 -6.78 4.37 6.35
N THR A 178 -7.49 3.25 6.57
CA THR A 178 -6.99 1.93 6.20
C THR A 178 -7.17 1.67 4.70
N PRO A 179 -6.07 1.47 3.94
CA PRO A 179 -6.17 1.16 2.53
C PRO A 179 -6.75 -0.24 2.32
N ARG A 180 -7.29 -0.50 1.13
CA ARG A 180 -7.80 -1.80 0.67
C ARG A 180 -9.00 -2.38 1.44
N LEU A 181 -9.66 -1.60 2.28
CA LEU A 181 -11.00 -1.94 2.74
C LEU A 181 -11.96 -1.92 1.55
N ASN A 182 -12.80 -2.95 1.44
CA ASN A 182 -13.83 -3.04 0.43
C ASN A 182 -14.92 -2.00 0.75
N LYS A 183 -15.06 -1.01 -0.13
CA LYS A 183 -15.98 0.12 0.05
C LYS A 183 -17.44 -0.30 0.22
N THR A 184 -17.87 -1.42 -0.38
CA THR A 184 -19.22 -1.97 -0.21
C THR A 184 -19.38 -2.56 1.18
N VAL A 185 -18.45 -3.42 1.60
CA VAL A 185 -18.46 -4.03 2.94
C VAL A 185 -18.39 -2.96 4.04
N LEU A 186 -17.59 -1.90 3.82
CA LEU A 186 -17.50 -0.77 4.73
C LEU A 186 -18.83 -0.01 4.85
N GLY A 187 -19.49 0.29 3.73
CA GLY A 187 -20.80 0.96 3.73
C GLY A 187 -21.88 0.14 4.45
N ASP A 188 -21.93 -1.15 4.18
CA ASP A 188 -22.85 -2.08 4.86
C ASP A 188 -22.53 -2.20 6.35
N PHE A 189 -21.25 -2.18 6.74
CA PHE A 189 -20.83 -2.21 8.14
C PHE A 189 -21.24 -0.93 8.88
N LEU A 190 -20.91 0.24 8.34
CA LEU A 190 -21.18 1.53 8.99
C LEU A 190 -22.69 1.78 9.16
N SER A 191 -23.50 1.33 8.20
CA SER A 191 -24.94 1.57 8.18
C SER A 191 -25.77 0.63 9.06
N LYS A 192 -25.15 -0.30 9.81
CA LYS A 192 -25.87 -1.18 10.76
C LYS A 192 -26.38 -0.38 11.97
N PRO A 193 -27.56 -0.71 12.52
CA PRO A 193 -28.08 -0.03 13.72
C PRO A 193 -27.16 -0.18 14.93
N SER A 194 -26.43 -1.29 15.04
CA SER A 194 -25.44 -1.52 16.10
C SER A 194 -24.22 -0.59 16.01
N ASN A 195 -23.97 0.01 14.84
CA ASN A 195 -22.74 0.73 14.53
C ASN A 195 -22.97 2.25 14.35
N ILE A 196 -24.13 2.75 14.79
CA ILE A 196 -24.53 4.15 14.59
C ILE A 196 -23.54 5.16 15.20
N GLU A 197 -22.95 4.84 16.36
CA GLU A 197 -21.96 5.72 16.99
C GLU A 197 -20.63 5.74 16.23
N VAL A 198 -20.25 4.60 15.63
CA VAL A 198 -19.09 4.53 14.73
C VAL A 198 -19.35 5.33 13.45
N LEU A 199 -20.56 5.24 12.87
CA LEU A 199 -20.96 6.05 11.71
C LEU A 199 -20.92 7.55 12.03
N LYS A 200 -21.44 7.97 13.18
CA LYS A 200 -21.37 9.38 13.64
C LYS A 200 -19.92 9.84 13.79
N ALA A 201 -19.07 9.03 14.42
CA ALA A 201 -17.65 9.35 14.55
C ALA A 201 -16.97 9.43 13.18
N PHE A 202 -17.27 8.50 12.27
CA PHE A 202 -16.72 8.45 10.91
C PHE A 202 -17.08 9.68 10.08
N VAL A 203 -18.35 10.09 10.08
CA VAL A 203 -18.80 11.27 9.33
C VAL A 203 -18.20 12.56 9.91
N ARG A 204 -17.94 12.63 11.22
CA ARG A 204 -17.28 13.79 11.86
C ARG A 204 -15.80 13.94 11.49
N LEU A 205 -15.17 12.93 10.90
CA LEU A 205 -13.79 13.02 10.40
C LEU A 205 -13.67 13.80 9.09
N PHE A 206 -14.80 14.15 8.45
CA PHE A 206 -14.81 14.99 7.27
C PHE A 206 -14.94 16.46 7.65
N ASP A 207 -14.18 17.30 6.97
CA ASP A 207 -14.30 18.75 7.09
C ASP A 207 -15.30 19.26 6.05
N PHE A 208 -16.51 19.61 6.49
CA PHE A 208 -17.57 20.12 5.63
C PHE A 208 -17.69 21.65 5.63
N LYS A 209 -16.84 22.35 6.38
CA LYS A 209 -16.95 23.80 6.57
C LYS A 209 -16.81 24.54 5.24
N GLY A 210 -17.78 25.40 4.94
CA GLY A 210 -17.81 26.22 3.72
C GLY A 210 -17.94 25.43 2.41
N LYS A 211 -18.27 24.13 2.46
CA LYS A 211 -18.48 23.30 1.28
C LYS A 211 -19.95 23.27 0.90
N ARG A 212 -20.24 23.20 -0.39
CA ARG A 212 -21.62 22.96 -0.85
C ARG A 212 -22.03 21.53 -0.50
N ILE A 213 -23.34 21.30 -0.35
CA ILE A 213 -23.87 20.00 0.07
C ILE A 213 -23.46 18.85 -0.87
N ASP A 214 -23.41 19.10 -2.18
CA ASP A 214 -23.00 18.13 -3.19
C ASP A 214 -21.50 17.82 -3.15
N GLU A 215 -20.66 18.79 -2.79
CA GLU A 215 -19.21 18.61 -2.61
C GLU A 215 -18.93 17.80 -1.35
N ALA A 216 -19.53 18.18 -0.23
CA ALA A 216 -19.43 17.48 1.05
C ALA A 216 -19.91 16.02 0.94
N MET A 217 -21.05 15.80 0.28
CA MET A 217 -21.59 14.46 0.09
C MET A 217 -20.73 13.61 -0.83
N ARG A 218 -20.19 14.19 -1.92
CA ARG A 218 -19.27 13.50 -2.81
C ARG A 218 -18.02 13.04 -2.06
N GLU A 219 -17.40 13.92 -1.29
CA GLU A 219 -16.21 13.60 -0.50
C GLU A 219 -16.47 12.47 0.51
N MET A 220 -17.62 12.49 1.19
CA MET A 220 -18.02 11.39 2.09
C MET A 220 -18.17 10.07 1.32
N LEU A 221 -18.90 10.07 0.20
CA LEU A 221 -19.20 8.88 -0.59
C LEU A 221 -18.03 8.38 -1.47
N GLU A 222 -16.92 9.12 -1.52
CA GLU A 222 -15.67 8.61 -2.07
C GLU A 222 -15.02 7.58 -1.14
N SER A 223 -15.30 7.63 0.17
CA SER A 223 -14.71 6.72 1.16
C SER A 223 -15.37 5.35 1.24
N PHE A 224 -16.69 5.23 0.99
CA PHE A 224 -17.44 3.97 1.00
C PHE A 224 -18.55 3.95 -0.06
N ARG A 225 -19.09 2.78 -0.40
CA ARG A 225 -20.25 2.67 -1.30
C ARG A 225 -21.53 2.72 -0.50
N LEU A 226 -22.48 3.53 -0.96
CA LEU A 226 -23.80 3.63 -0.36
C LEU A 226 -24.52 2.26 -0.45
N PRO A 227 -25.11 1.75 0.65
CA PRO A 227 -25.87 0.51 0.63
C PRO A 227 -27.16 0.61 -0.20
N GLY A 228 -27.76 -0.54 -0.51
CA GLY A 228 -29.02 -0.61 -1.28
C GLY A 228 -30.30 -0.53 -0.45
N GLU A 229 -30.24 -0.84 0.86
CA GLU A 229 -31.44 -0.87 1.71
C GLU A 229 -31.84 0.54 2.16
N ALA A 230 -33.12 0.90 1.96
CA ALA A 230 -33.62 2.24 2.27
C ALA A 230 -33.31 2.70 3.71
N GLN A 231 -33.45 1.80 4.71
CA GLN A 231 -33.18 2.11 6.12
C GLN A 231 -31.69 2.37 6.39
N GLN A 232 -30.79 1.72 5.65
CA GLN A 232 -29.34 1.95 5.77
C GLN A 232 -28.96 3.30 5.17
N ILE A 233 -29.54 3.63 4.01
CA ILE A 233 -29.36 4.93 3.35
C ILE A 233 -29.86 6.05 4.25
N GLU A 234 -31.08 5.92 4.80
CA GLU A 234 -31.68 6.90 5.71
C GLU A 234 -30.74 7.24 6.87
N ARG A 235 -30.19 6.23 7.57
CA ARG A 235 -29.23 6.44 8.67
C ARG A 235 -27.97 7.20 8.25
N ILE A 236 -27.41 6.87 7.08
CA ILE A 236 -26.24 7.57 6.54
C ILE A 236 -26.59 9.03 6.25
N MET A 237 -27.72 9.28 5.59
CA MET A 237 -28.13 10.62 5.18
C MET A 237 -28.50 11.51 6.37
N GLU A 238 -29.17 10.98 7.40
CA GLU A 238 -29.46 11.70 8.63
C GLU A 238 -28.17 12.06 9.39
N THR A 239 -27.23 11.12 9.47
CA THR A 239 -25.93 11.35 10.12
C THR A 239 -25.12 12.40 9.37
N PHE A 240 -25.10 12.30 8.03
CA PHE A 240 -24.49 13.31 7.16
C PHE A 240 -25.11 14.69 7.36
N ALA A 241 -26.43 14.81 7.32
CA ALA A 241 -27.11 16.10 7.49
C ALA A 241 -26.77 16.73 8.85
N THR A 242 -26.81 15.93 9.92
CA THR A 242 -26.47 16.40 11.27
C THR A 242 -25.03 16.92 11.34
N ALA A 243 -24.07 16.19 10.77
CA ALA A 243 -22.66 16.59 10.77
C ALA A 243 -22.39 17.79 9.85
N TYR A 244 -23.02 17.83 8.67
CA TYR A 244 -22.92 18.92 7.70
C TYR A 244 -23.38 20.22 8.32
N PHE A 245 -24.58 20.29 8.90
CA PHE A 245 -25.05 21.53 9.55
C PHE A 245 -24.25 21.90 10.80
N ALA A 246 -23.74 20.93 11.55
CA ALA A 246 -22.87 21.20 12.70
C ALA A 246 -21.52 21.82 12.31
N SER A 247 -21.04 21.60 11.08
CA SER A 247 -19.76 22.11 10.59
C SER A 247 -19.77 23.59 10.20
N GLY A 248 -20.95 24.23 10.15
CA GLY A 248 -21.12 25.58 9.61
C GLY A 248 -20.80 25.64 8.11
N PRO A 249 -21.57 24.93 7.27
CA PRO A 249 -21.35 24.85 5.84
C PRO A 249 -21.70 26.16 5.11
#